data_AF-A0A962YBP0-F1
#
_entry.id   AF-A0A962YBP0-F1
#
_cell.length_a   1.000
_cell.length_b   1.000
_cell.length_c   1.000
_cell.angle_alpha   90.00
_cell.angle_beta   90.00
_cell.angle_gamma   90.00
#
_symmetry.space_group_name_H-M   'P 1'
#
loop_
_entity.id
_entity.type
_entity.pdbx_description
1 polymer ?
#
loop_
_entity_poly.entity_id
_entity_poly.type
_entity_poly.pdbx_seq_one_letter_code
_entity_poly.pdbx_strand_id
1 'polypeptide(L)'
;MVQGVTDPFNSKDFPFPSKVSLRPVLKTWQTNAGVHPLLAGFAQDVLALEHEQPELFEASESTAYLRSEQARPLVEMVLASVMSCSEDRRNLAAVMRPYYYDFVYTTAAFKDLLLDRDGKLKGRPIMESDRFYSSRELHAYISIARRYFGLDLDFEKHPIIVTEDTHTGVQRYYQFYFDCQYLEINRRQGQDRKLKSKEIEKLQQNILDMAVWRQIIRPEEYELNGVIIVRAVDITQREVVSNLYKTLTNGTSLISLQGMRLLNESVRDLLGRSDIKVRLLGKQGDKMFLIRPDCHGAAGCLVSNSHHFAYSELAGSVYVEAKRQTADFYSVSDVAALNPENPLHRLLQEDGIGSLLLLPLYDDKRPVGVLQLDFPDRGVDHSDIALKMGDMARIATLGLKQSQHLLEENVRTVIQQKTSIVHKSVEWRFQQAALNAILSGDGNAMEPVVFNEVYP
;
A
#
# COMPACT_ATOMS: atom_id res chain seq x y z
N MET A 1 -27.70 16.36 -7.45
CA MET A 1 -26.87 17.41 -8.07
C MET A 1 -25.42 17.05 -7.82
N VAL A 2 -24.72 16.57 -8.84
CA VAL A 2 -23.32 16.14 -8.74
C VAL A 2 -22.47 17.40 -8.74
N GLN A 3 -21.90 17.75 -7.57
CA GLN A 3 -20.83 18.75 -7.51
C GLN A 3 -19.66 18.23 -8.35
N GLY A 4 -19.17 19.08 -9.25
CA GLY A 4 -18.11 18.74 -10.21
C GLY A 4 -16.88 18.20 -9.49
N VAL A 5 -16.59 16.92 -9.70
CA VAL A 5 -15.36 16.29 -9.25
C VAL A 5 -14.23 16.89 -10.09
N THR A 6 -13.44 17.79 -9.50
CA THR A 6 -12.13 18.16 -10.03
C THR A 6 -11.30 16.90 -10.13
N ASP A 7 -10.84 16.58 -11.33
CA ASP A 7 -9.91 15.47 -11.59
C ASP A 7 -8.69 15.63 -10.66
N PRO A 8 -8.48 14.72 -9.68
CA PRO A 8 -7.44 14.86 -8.67
C PRO A 8 -6.02 14.65 -9.23
N PHE A 9 -5.91 14.23 -10.49
CA PHE A 9 -4.64 13.97 -11.16
C PHE A 9 -4.30 15.07 -12.16
N ASN A 10 -5.31 15.70 -12.75
CA ASN A 10 -5.13 16.78 -13.73
C ASN A 10 -5.61 18.12 -13.16
N SER A 11 -4.71 18.87 -12.51
CA SER A 11 -4.99 20.27 -12.19
C SER A 11 -5.10 21.11 -13.47
N LYS A 12 -5.96 22.14 -13.44
CA LYS A 12 -6.05 23.16 -14.50
C LYS A 12 -4.82 24.09 -14.55
N ASP A 13 -3.90 23.97 -13.60
CA ASP A 13 -2.82 24.95 -13.35
C ASP A 13 -1.42 24.47 -13.78
N PHE A 14 -1.31 23.41 -14.61
CA PHE A 14 0.00 23.06 -15.18
C PHE A 14 0.47 24.16 -16.15
N PRO A 15 1.64 24.78 -15.94
CA PRO A 15 1.94 26.06 -16.57
C PRO A 15 2.53 25.96 -17.97
N PHE A 16 2.92 24.76 -18.42
CA PHE A 16 3.55 24.58 -19.73
C PHE A 16 2.53 24.10 -20.77
N PRO A 17 2.51 24.71 -21.97
CA PRO A 17 1.85 24.12 -23.14
C PRO A 17 2.35 22.69 -23.38
N SER A 18 1.43 21.73 -23.45
CA SER A 18 1.74 20.31 -23.64
C SER A 18 0.93 19.71 -24.77
N LYS A 19 1.64 19.13 -25.74
CA LYS A 19 1.07 18.46 -26.90
C LYS A 19 1.57 17.02 -26.99
N VAL A 20 0.66 16.16 -27.40
CA VAL A 20 0.94 14.77 -27.70
C VAL A 20 1.42 14.62 -29.14
N SER A 21 2.46 13.82 -29.36
CA SER A 21 2.97 13.47 -30.69
C SER A 21 3.75 12.16 -30.62
N LEU A 22 3.57 11.28 -31.62
CA LEU A 22 4.36 10.06 -31.75
C LEU A 22 5.66 10.27 -32.56
N ARG A 23 5.91 11.48 -33.06
CA ARG A 23 7.11 11.81 -33.85
C ARG A 23 8.44 11.46 -33.16
N PRO A 24 8.62 11.68 -31.83
CA PRO A 24 9.85 11.27 -31.16
C PRO A 24 10.09 9.75 -31.18
N VAL A 25 9.01 8.96 -31.11
CA VAL A 25 9.08 7.49 -31.23
C VAL A 25 9.47 7.10 -32.66
N LEU A 26 8.90 7.77 -33.66
CA LEU A 26 9.25 7.57 -35.08
C LEU A 26 10.74 7.81 -35.37
N LYS A 27 11.35 8.86 -34.79
CA LYS A 27 12.80 9.13 -34.92
C LYS A 27 13.66 7.98 -34.39
N THR A 28 13.17 7.26 -33.39
CA THR A 28 13.87 6.07 -32.86
C THR A 28 13.81 4.91 -33.86
N TRP A 29 12.68 4.73 -34.54
CA TRP A 29 12.56 3.77 -35.65
C TRP A 29 13.50 4.11 -36.82
N GLN A 30 13.63 5.41 -37.18
CA GLN A 30 14.59 5.86 -38.20
C GLN A 30 16.03 5.47 -37.85
N THR A 31 16.40 5.62 -36.58
CA THR A 31 17.74 5.26 -36.09
C THR A 31 17.93 3.74 -36.11
N ASN A 32 16.97 2.98 -35.59
CA ASN A 32 17.05 1.53 -35.46
C ASN A 32 17.04 0.79 -36.81
N ALA A 33 16.32 1.31 -37.81
CA ALA A 33 16.28 0.75 -39.17
C ALA A 33 17.68 0.68 -39.81
N GLY A 34 18.57 1.63 -39.48
CA GLY A 34 19.95 1.65 -39.97
C GLY A 34 20.92 0.75 -39.21
N VAL A 35 20.53 0.25 -38.02
CA VAL A 35 21.44 -0.44 -37.08
C VAL A 35 21.11 -1.93 -36.93
N HIS A 36 19.83 -2.31 -36.99
CA HIS A 36 19.38 -3.68 -36.70
C HIS A 36 18.68 -4.33 -37.92
N PRO A 37 19.37 -5.22 -38.67
CA PRO A 37 18.81 -5.84 -39.89
C PRO A 37 17.50 -6.59 -39.68
N LEU A 38 17.31 -7.21 -38.51
CA LEU A 38 16.09 -7.97 -38.17
C LEU A 38 14.86 -7.07 -37.99
N LEU A 39 15.06 -5.79 -37.66
CA LEU A 39 13.97 -4.83 -37.46
C LEU A 39 13.75 -3.95 -38.69
N ALA A 40 14.61 -4.02 -39.71
CA ALA A 40 14.59 -3.10 -40.84
C ALA A 40 13.27 -3.11 -41.62
N GLY A 41 12.71 -4.29 -41.90
CA GLY A 41 11.42 -4.40 -42.60
C GLY A 41 10.27 -3.77 -41.82
N PHE A 42 10.10 -4.18 -40.56
CA PHE A 42 9.06 -3.61 -39.70
C PHE A 42 9.25 -2.11 -39.45
N ALA A 43 10.50 -1.66 -39.31
CA ALA A 43 10.80 -0.23 -39.19
C ALA A 43 10.41 0.53 -40.47
N GLN A 44 10.62 -0.02 -41.67
CA GLN A 44 10.17 0.60 -42.91
C GLN A 44 8.65 0.73 -42.98
N ASP A 45 7.91 -0.29 -42.54
CA ASP A 45 6.44 -0.24 -42.46
C ASP A 45 5.97 0.88 -41.51
N VAL A 46 6.61 1.01 -40.34
CA VAL A 46 6.32 2.10 -39.39
C VAL A 46 6.66 3.47 -39.99
N LEU A 47 7.75 3.58 -40.74
CA LEU A 47 8.16 4.83 -41.40
C LEU A 47 7.22 5.23 -42.54
N ALA A 48 6.64 4.26 -43.25
CA ALA A 48 5.65 4.52 -44.30
C ALA A 48 4.39 5.24 -43.75
N LEU A 49 4.01 4.97 -42.49
CA LEU A 49 2.89 5.64 -41.83
C LEU A 49 3.04 7.16 -41.78
N GLU A 50 4.25 7.70 -41.76
CA GLU A 50 4.45 9.17 -41.75
C GLU A 50 3.89 9.83 -43.01
N HIS A 51 3.93 9.12 -44.15
CA HIS A 51 3.36 9.59 -45.41
C HIS A 51 1.89 9.22 -45.56
N GLU A 52 1.47 8.06 -45.07
CA GLU A 52 0.09 7.56 -45.23
C GLU A 52 -0.90 8.19 -44.24
N GLN A 53 -0.45 8.49 -43.02
CA GLN A 53 -1.26 9.00 -41.90
C GLN A 53 -0.45 10.05 -41.09
N PRO A 54 -0.11 11.20 -41.69
CA PRO A 54 0.71 12.23 -41.04
C PRO A 54 0.11 12.73 -39.71
N GLU A 55 -1.21 12.67 -39.56
CA GLU A 55 -1.95 13.10 -38.37
C GLU A 55 -1.53 12.35 -37.09
N LEU A 56 -0.98 11.13 -37.20
CA LEU A 56 -0.44 10.37 -36.06
C LEU A 56 0.79 11.03 -35.41
N PHE A 57 1.53 11.80 -36.19
CA PHE A 57 2.83 12.36 -35.81
C PHE A 57 2.77 13.88 -35.59
N GLU A 58 1.69 14.54 -36.01
CA GLU A 58 1.45 15.95 -35.73
C GLU A 58 1.21 16.20 -34.23
N ALA A 59 1.71 17.34 -33.73
CA ALA A 59 1.58 17.69 -32.33
C ALA A 59 0.17 18.25 -32.04
N SER A 60 -0.56 17.60 -31.14
CA SER A 60 -1.94 17.94 -30.79
C SER A 60 -2.12 18.15 -29.30
N GLU A 61 -3.00 19.05 -28.87
CA GLU A 61 -3.37 19.19 -27.45
C GLU A 61 -4.33 18.09 -26.97
N SER A 62 -4.93 17.35 -27.90
CA SER A 62 -5.92 16.29 -27.64
C SER A 62 -5.40 14.92 -28.07
N THR A 63 -5.57 13.94 -27.20
CA THR A 63 -5.29 12.51 -27.48
C THR A 63 -6.42 11.81 -28.25
N ALA A 64 -7.56 12.48 -28.48
CA ALA A 64 -8.78 11.84 -28.95
C ALA A 64 -8.62 11.07 -30.28
N TYR A 65 -7.91 11.64 -31.26
CA TYR A 65 -7.65 10.96 -32.54
C TYR A 65 -6.80 9.70 -32.34
N LEU A 66 -5.72 9.79 -31.55
CA LEU A 66 -4.82 8.66 -31.29
C LEU A 66 -5.50 7.51 -30.52
N ARG A 67 -6.56 7.82 -29.76
CA ARG A 67 -7.39 6.82 -29.05
C ARG A 67 -8.54 6.26 -29.89
N SER A 68 -8.75 6.76 -31.11
CA SER A 68 -9.84 6.30 -31.96
C SER A 68 -9.62 4.86 -32.42
N GLU A 69 -10.70 4.12 -32.66
CA GLU A 69 -10.64 2.74 -33.17
C GLU A 69 -9.87 2.65 -34.50
N GLN A 70 -9.88 3.72 -35.31
CA GLN A 70 -9.13 3.79 -36.56
C GLN A 70 -7.61 3.94 -36.33
N ALA A 71 -7.20 4.82 -35.41
CA ALA A 71 -5.78 5.08 -35.16
C ALA A 71 -5.12 4.01 -34.30
N ARG A 72 -5.89 3.31 -33.45
CA ARG A 72 -5.36 2.41 -32.42
C ARG A 72 -4.39 1.34 -32.94
N PRO A 73 -4.68 0.58 -34.02
CA PRO A 73 -3.72 -0.41 -34.54
C PRO A 73 -2.41 0.23 -35.03
N LEU A 74 -2.49 1.44 -35.58
CA LEU A 74 -1.32 2.19 -36.06
C LEU A 74 -0.48 2.70 -34.90
N VAL A 75 -1.13 3.20 -33.84
CA VAL A 75 -0.47 3.60 -32.60
C VAL A 75 0.23 2.41 -31.94
N GLU A 76 -0.42 1.25 -31.88
CA GLU A 76 0.17 0.00 -31.38
C GLU A 76 1.41 -0.39 -32.20
N MET A 77 1.34 -0.27 -33.54
CA MET A 77 2.48 -0.54 -34.42
C MET A 77 3.66 0.41 -34.15
N VAL A 78 3.41 1.71 -34.01
CA VAL A 78 4.46 2.70 -33.70
C VAL A 78 5.08 2.45 -32.32
N LEU A 79 4.27 2.07 -31.33
CA LEU A 79 4.73 1.84 -29.95
C LEU A 79 5.41 0.47 -29.74
N ALA A 80 5.45 -0.41 -30.73
CA ALA A 80 5.99 -1.76 -30.59
C ALA A 80 7.50 -1.82 -30.22
N SER A 81 8.27 -0.75 -30.47
CA SER A 81 9.68 -0.64 -30.02
C SER A 81 9.79 -0.31 -28.53
N VAL A 82 8.71 0.19 -27.94
CA VAL A 82 8.66 0.72 -26.58
C VAL A 82 7.91 -0.22 -25.64
N MET A 83 6.89 -0.89 -26.18
CA MET A 83 5.92 -1.71 -25.47
C MET A 83 5.82 -3.06 -26.15
N SER A 84 6.04 -4.14 -25.39
CA SER A 84 5.86 -5.50 -25.91
C SER A 84 4.40 -5.92 -25.84
N CYS A 85 3.82 -6.29 -26.99
CA CYS A 85 2.46 -6.85 -27.04
C CYS A 85 2.32 -8.17 -26.26
N SER A 86 3.41 -8.91 -26.03
CA SER A 86 3.37 -10.18 -25.30
C SER A 86 3.10 -10.02 -23.80
N GLU A 87 3.30 -8.82 -23.26
CA GLU A 87 3.19 -8.53 -21.83
C GLU A 87 1.98 -7.66 -21.48
N ASP A 88 1.07 -7.45 -22.44
CA ASP A 88 -0.10 -6.56 -22.33
C ASP A 88 -1.01 -6.85 -21.11
N ARG A 89 -1.08 -8.12 -20.70
CA ARG A 89 -1.86 -8.55 -19.52
C ARG A 89 -1.05 -8.65 -18.22
N ARG A 90 0.25 -8.42 -18.25
CA ARG A 90 1.13 -8.54 -17.07
C ARG A 90 1.75 -7.21 -16.67
N ASN A 91 2.18 -6.41 -17.64
CA ASN A 91 2.81 -5.13 -17.39
C ASN A 91 1.74 -4.06 -17.19
N LEU A 92 1.90 -3.27 -16.13
CA LEU A 92 1.11 -2.08 -15.93
C LEU A 92 1.84 -0.91 -16.57
N ALA A 93 1.58 -0.69 -17.85
CA ALA A 93 2.22 0.39 -18.58
C ALA A 93 1.23 1.17 -19.46
N ALA A 94 1.54 2.45 -19.66
CA ALA A 94 0.74 3.38 -20.42
C ALA A 94 1.63 4.41 -21.13
N VAL A 95 1.09 5.04 -22.16
CA VAL A 95 1.71 6.16 -22.87
C VAL A 95 0.76 7.34 -22.75
N MET A 96 1.25 8.46 -22.24
CA MET A 96 0.44 9.64 -21.95
C MET A 96 0.97 10.89 -22.62
N ARG A 97 0.09 11.88 -22.77
CA ARG A 97 0.47 13.25 -23.12
C ARG A 97 1.43 13.80 -22.05
N PRO A 98 2.50 14.52 -22.39
CA PRO A 98 3.48 14.97 -21.40
C PRO A 98 2.85 15.71 -20.22
N TYR A 99 3.05 15.18 -19.01
CA TYR A 99 2.57 15.76 -17.74
C TYR A 99 1.04 15.88 -17.59
N TYR A 100 0.26 15.23 -18.45
CA TYR A 100 -1.18 15.07 -18.28
C TYR A 100 -1.49 13.58 -18.21
N TYR A 101 -2.30 13.16 -17.22
CA TYR A 101 -2.81 11.78 -17.13
C TYR A 101 -3.94 11.57 -18.13
N ASP A 102 -3.63 11.84 -19.40
CA ASP A 102 -4.44 11.65 -20.58
C ASP A 102 -3.69 10.65 -21.46
N PHE A 103 -4.15 9.41 -21.40
CA PHE A 103 -3.44 8.26 -21.95
C PHE A 103 -3.80 8.05 -23.42
N VAL A 104 -2.79 7.96 -24.28
CA VAL A 104 -2.90 7.59 -25.70
C VAL A 104 -3.03 6.09 -25.87
N TYR A 105 -2.27 5.34 -25.09
CA TYR A 105 -2.23 3.89 -25.12
C TYR A 105 -2.08 3.35 -23.70
N THR A 106 -2.69 2.22 -23.42
CA THR A 106 -2.54 1.49 -22.16
C THR A 106 -2.50 0.01 -22.44
N THR A 107 -1.65 -0.68 -21.70
CA THR A 107 -1.77 -2.13 -21.57
C THR A 107 -3.14 -2.53 -21.00
N ALA A 108 -3.63 -3.72 -21.35
CA ALA A 108 -4.88 -4.24 -20.79
C ALA A 108 -4.87 -4.28 -19.25
N ALA A 109 -3.76 -4.72 -18.65
CA ALA A 109 -3.63 -4.77 -17.19
C ALA A 109 -3.70 -3.37 -16.55
N PHE A 110 -3.06 -2.35 -17.16
CA PHE A 110 -3.16 -0.97 -16.68
C PHE A 110 -4.60 -0.45 -16.78
N LYS A 111 -5.27 -0.71 -17.91
CA LYS A 111 -6.66 -0.28 -18.13
C LYS A 111 -7.60 -0.87 -17.07
N ASP A 112 -7.51 -2.17 -16.82
CA ASP A 112 -8.43 -2.86 -15.92
C ASP A 112 -8.25 -2.40 -14.46
N LEU A 113 -7.00 -2.27 -14.02
CA LEU A 113 -6.67 -2.01 -12.61
C LEU A 113 -6.62 -0.53 -12.26
N LEU A 114 -6.18 0.33 -13.19
CA LEU A 114 -5.87 1.74 -12.90
C LEU A 114 -6.78 2.74 -13.59
N LEU A 115 -7.62 2.35 -14.56
CA LEU A 115 -8.53 3.28 -15.22
C LEU A 115 -10.00 3.05 -14.88
N ASP A 116 -10.77 4.14 -14.77
CA ASP A 116 -12.22 4.11 -14.63
C ASP A 116 -12.95 3.92 -15.97
N ARG A 117 -14.29 3.92 -15.92
CA ARG A 117 -15.11 3.71 -17.12
C ARG A 117 -14.96 4.84 -18.15
N ASP A 118 -14.54 6.02 -17.72
CA ASP A 118 -14.29 7.18 -18.58
C ASP A 118 -12.82 7.23 -19.08
N GLY A 119 -12.01 6.22 -18.73
CA GLY A 119 -10.60 6.14 -19.10
C GLY A 119 -9.69 7.06 -18.27
N LYS A 120 -10.16 7.58 -17.14
CA LYS A 120 -9.38 8.40 -16.21
C LYS A 120 -8.70 7.54 -15.15
N LEU A 121 -7.60 8.04 -14.61
CA LEU A 121 -6.87 7.35 -13.55
C LEU A 121 -7.74 7.22 -12.28
N LYS A 122 -7.89 5.98 -11.79
CA LYS A 122 -8.54 5.64 -10.53
C LYS A 122 -7.63 5.95 -9.34
N GLY A 123 -8.25 6.07 -8.18
CA GLY A 123 -7.55 6.16 -6.91
C GLY A 123 -7.08 7.58 -6.59
N ARG A 124 -6.04 7.68 -5.76
CA ARG A 124 -5.49 8.96 -5.29
C ARG A 124 -4.00 8.83 -4.97
N PRO A 125 -3.22 9.91 -5.07
CA PRO A 125 -1.86 9.91 -4.55
C PRO A 125 -1.87 9.74 -3.01
N ILE A 126 -0.85 9.05 -2.46
CA ILE A 126 -0.66 8.99 -1.00
C ILE A 126 -0.35 10.38 -0.42
N MET A 127 0.42 11.17 -1.16
CA MET A 127 0.84 12.50 -0.72
C MET A 127 -0.28 13.53 -0.89
N GLU A 128 -0.20 14.61 -0.11
CA GLU A 128 -1.08 15.78 -0.25
C GLU A 128 -1.11 16.30 -1.68
N SER A 129 -2.29 16.69 -2.17
CA SER A 129 -2.53 17.10 -3.56
C SER A 129 -1.58 18.20 -4.03
N ASP A 130 -1.33 19.22 -3.22
CA ASP A 130 -0.44 20.34 -3.57
C ASP A 130 1.02 19.89 -3.79
N ARG A 131 1.48 18.94 -2.97
CA ARG A 131 2.82 18.34 -3.10
C ARG A 131 2.92 17.45 -4.35
N PHE A 132 1.84 16.76 -4.69
CA PHE A 132 1.76 15.98 -5.92
C PHE A 132 1.86 16.89 -7.15
N TYR A 133 1.06 17.96 -7.22
CA TYR A 133 1.08 18.89 -8.35
C TYR A 133 2.43 19.61 -8.51
N SER A 134 3.00 20.11 -7.41
CA SER A 134 4.32 20.76 -7.44
C SER A 134 5.44 19.80 -7.87
N SER A 135 5.36 18.51 -7.54
CA SER A 135 6.35 17.53 -7.99
C SER A 135 6.33 17.32 -9.51
N ARG A 136 5.14 17.33 -10.12
CA ARG A 136 4.96 17.23 -11.57
C ARG A 136 5.52 18.45 -12.29
N GLU A 137 5.22 19.64 -11.78
CA GLU A 137 5.75 20.91 -12.30
C GLU A 137 7.27 20.99 -12.16
N LEU A 138 7.82 20.62 -11.01
CA LEU A 138 9.26 20.55 -10.78
C LEU A 138 9.94 19.62 -11.78
N HIS A 139 9.37 18.44 -12.06
CA HIS A 139 9.93 17.52 -13.04
C HIS A 139 9.98 18.10 -14.46
N ALA A 140 8.98 18.90 -14.86
CA ALA A 140 9.02 19.64 -16.13
C ALA A 140 10.13 20.69 -16.14
N TYR A 141 10.26 21.47 -15.06
CA TYR A 141 11.33 22.45 -14.90
C TYR A 141 12.72 21.85 -14.96
N ILE A 142 12.96 20.74 -14.26
CA ILE A 142 14.24 20.03 -14.28
C ILE A 142 14.55 19.52 -15.69
N SER A 143 13.54 19.02 -16.41
CA SER A 143 13.71 18.56 -17.80
C SER A 143 14.13 19.71 -18.73
N ILE A 144 13.50 20.88 -18.58
CA ILE A 144 13.88 22.10 -19.32
C ILE A 144 15.29 22.55 -18.95
N ALA A 145 15.61 22.55 -17.65
CA ALA A 145 16.89 23.02 -17.14
C ALA A 145 18.06 22.14 -17.58
N ARG A 146 17.86 20.82 -17.59
CA ARG A 146 18.81 19.86 -18.14
C ARG A 146 19.04 20.11 -19.64
N ARG A 147 17.97 20.33 -20.41
CA ARG A 147 18.03 20.50 -21.87
C ARG A 147 18.68 21.80 -22.32
N TYR A 148 18.33 22.93 -21.71
CA TYR A 148 18.72 24.27 -22.18
C TYR A 148 19.80 24.94 -21.34
N PHE A 149 19.96 24.53 -20.07
CA PHE A 149 20.83 25.25 -19.14
C PHE A 149 21.94 24.38 -18.55
N GLY A 150 22.02 23.09 -18.92
CA GLY A 150 23.05 22.17 -18.42
C GLY A 150 22.97 21.94 -16.90
N LEU A 151 21.84 22.27 -16.28
CA LEU A 151 21.58 22.04 -14.87
C LEU A 151 20.97 20.65 -14.73
N ASP A 152 21.79 19.70 -14.29
CA ASP A 152 21.34 18.36 -13.97
C ASP A 152 21.05 18.26 -12.48
N LEU A 153 19.76 18.13 -12.13
CA LEU A 153 19.32 17.88 -10.77
C LEU A 153 18.81 16.45 -10.72
N ASP A 154 19.39 15.67 -9.82
CA ASP A 154 18.89 14.33 -9.53
C ASP A 154 17.60 14.44 -8.70
N PHE A 155 16.46 14.24 -9.36
CA PHE A 155 15.14 14.27 -8.75
C PHE A 155 14.34 13.04 -9.21
N GLU A 156 14.56 11.93 -8.54
CA GLU A 156 13.78 10.71 -8.71
C GLU A 156 12.74 10.59 -7.59
N LYS A 157 11.57 11.23 -7.80
CA LYS A 157 10.38 10.94 -6.99
C LYS A 157 9.32 10.27 -7.83
N HIS A 158 9.07 9.01 -7.49
CA HIS A 158 8.02 8.21 -8.08
C HIS A 158 6.77 8.29 -7.20
N PRO A 159 5.68 8.92 -7.66
CA PRO A 159 4.47 9.01 -6.88
C PRO A 159 3.86 7.63 -6.68
N ILE A 160 3.24 7.45 -5.52
CA ILE A 160 2.49 6.24 -5.19
C ILE A 160 1.01 6.56 -5.30
N ILE A 161 0.31 5.81 -6.15
CA ILE A 161 -1.12 5.86 -6.32
C ILE A 161 -1.75 4.71 -5.55
N VAL A 162 -2.73 5.03 -4.71
CA VAL A 162 -3.55 4.03 -4.00
C VAL A 162 -4.89 3.93 -4.70
N THR A 163 -5.28 2.72 -5.06
CA THR A 163 -6.59 2.42 -5.65
C THR A 163 -7.20 1.22 -4.95
N GLU A 164 -8.51 1.08 -5.06
CA GLU A 164 -9.23 -0.09 -4.58
C GLU A 164 -9.38 -1.10 -5.73
N ASP A 165 -9.09 -2.37 -5.45
CA ASP A 165 -9.37 -3.46 -6.37
C ASP A 165 -10.88 -3.66 -6.48
N THR A 166 -11.45 -3.48 -7.67
CA THR A 166 -12.90 -3.52 -7.88
C THR A 166 -13.54 -4.88 -7.63
N HIS A 167 -12.76 -5.98 -7.65
CA HIS A 167 -13.27 -7.32 -7.40
C HIS A 167 -13.26 -7.67 -5.92
N THR A 168 -12.19 -7.28 -5.22
CA THR A 168 -11.96 -7.71 -3.83
C THR A 168 -12.25 -6.62 -2.80
N GLY A 169 -12.26 -5.35 -3.19
CA GLY A 169 -12.44 -4.19 -2.30
C GLY A 169 -11.21 -3.85 -1.45
N VAL A 170 -10.06 -4.50 -1.70
CA VAL A 170 -8.82 -4.28 -0.96
C VAL A 170 -7.99 -3.16 -1.57
N GLN A 171 -7.18 -2.48 -0.77
CA GLN A 171 -6.33 -1.40 -1.24
C GLN A 171 -5.10 -1.96 -1.94
N ARG A 172 -4.73 -1.32 -3.05
CA ARG A 172 -3.55 -1.60 -3.86
C ARG A 172 -2.71 -0.35 -4.02
N TYR A 173 -1.40 -0.52 -3.94
CA TYR A 173 -0.43 0.56 -3.98
C TYR A 173 0.47 0.39 -5.19
N TYR A 174 0.50 1.40 -6.06
CA TYR A 174 1.27 1.36 -7.30
C TYR A 174 2.25 2.52 -7.37
N GLN A 175 3.54 2.22 -7.53
CA GLN A 175 4.59 3.21 -7.74
C GLN A 175 4.74 3.52 -9.22
N PHE A 176 4.61 4.80 -9.59
CA PHE A 176 4.64 5.22 -10.98
C PHE A 176 6.03 5.72 -11.36
N TYR A 177 6.58 5.11 -12.40
CA TYR A 177 7.84 5.48 -13.05
C TYR A 177 7.51 6.15 -14.38
N PHE A 178 8.16 7.28 -14.63
CA PHE A 178 7.96 8.07 -15.85
C PHE A 178 9.23 8.03 -16.67
N ASP A 179 9.10 7.59 -17.91
CA ASP A 179 10.17 7.61 -18.89
C ASP A 179 9.88 8.71 -19.92
N CYS A 180 10.74 9.73 -19.88
CA CYS A 180 10.66 10.93 -20.70
C CYS A 180 11.63 10.91 -21.89
N GLN A 181 12.16 9.75 -22.30
CA GLN A 181 13.07 9.70 -23.45
C GLN A 181 12.43 10.21 -24.76
N TYR A 182 11.10 10.16 -24.86
CA TYR A 182 10.30 10.65 -25.99
C TYR A 182 9.70 12.04 -25.76
N LEU A 183 10.20 12.78 -24.77
CA LEU A 183 9.83 14.17 -24.50
C LEU A 183 10.73 15.11 -25.31
N GLU A 184 10.13 15.90 -26.18
CA GLU A 184 10.78 17.01 -26.86
C GLU A 184 10.38 18.34 -26.21
N ILE A 185 11.37 19.15 -25.87
CA ILE A 185 11.16 20.47 -25.28
C ILE A 185 11.54 21.51 -26.32
N ASN A 186 10.54 22.19 -26.86
CA ASN A 186 10.71 23.20 -27.89
C ASN A 186 10.64 24.59 -27.28
N ARG A 187 11.54 25.48 -27.68
CA ARG A 187 11.48 26.88 -27.27
C ARG A 187 10.57 27.65 -28.23
N ARG A 188 9.49 28.25 -27.70
CA ARG A 188 8.53 29.04 -28.48
C ARG A 188 9.00 30.47 -28.70
N GLN A 189 9.59 31.07 -27.67
CA GLN A 189 9.96 32.48 -27.61
C GLN A 189 11.20 32.67 -26.73
N GLY A 190 11.87 33.82 -26.89
CA GLY A 190 13.04 34.19 -26.11
C GLY A 190 14.37 33.94 -26.83
N GLN A 191 15.38 34.75 -26.52
CA GLN A 191 16.74 34.58 -27.02
C GLN A 191 17.40 33.37 -26.36
N ASP A 192 18.41 32.79 -27.02
CA ASP A 192 19.25 31.74 -26.45
C ASP A 192 20.09 32.28 -25.28
N ARG A 193 19.43 32.38 -24.14
CA ARG A 193 20.00 32.86 -22.88
C ARG A 193 20.50 31.67 -22.09
N LYS A 194 21.74 31.76 -21.58
CA LYS A 194 22.24 30.85 -20.53
C LYS A 194 21.88 31.40 -19.15
N LEU A 195 21.57 30.52 -18.20
CA LEU A 195 21.41 30.93 -16.79
C LEU A 195 22.73 31.45 -16.23
N LYS A 196 22.68 32.53 -15.45
CA LYS A 196 23.86 33.01 -14.71
C LYS A 196 24.11 32.12 -13.50
N SER A 197 25.35 32.02 -13.02
CA SER A 197 25.70 31.20 -11.85
C SER A 197 24.83 31.49 -10.62
N LYS A 198 24.51 32.77 -10.35
CA LYS A 198 23.62 33.17 -9.25
C LYS A 198 22.18 32.65 -9.40
N GLU A 199 21.71 32.50 -10.64
CA GLU A 199 20.36 31.97 -10.90
C GLU A 199 20.32 30.46 -10.69
N ILE A 200 21.37 29.76 -11.15
CA ILE A 200 21.56 28.33 -10.89
C ILE A 200 21.61 28.06 -9.38
N GLU A 201 22.43 28.82 -8.66
CA GLU A 201 22.54 28.72 -7.20
C GLU A 201 21.18 28.99 -6.52
N LYS A 202 20.44 30.01 -6.98
CA LYS A 202 19.10 30.30 -6.47
C LYS A 202 18.11 29.15 -6.72
N LEU A 203 18.15 28.51 -7.89
CA LEU A 203 17.31 27.32 -8.17
C LEU A 203 17.68 26.14 -7.27
N GLN A 204 18.97 25.87 -7.08
CA GLN A 204 19.46 24.78 -6.23
C GLN A 204 19.12 24.99 -4.74
N GLN A 205 19.14 26.24 -4.26
CA GLN A 205 18.74 26.57 -2.89
C GLN A 205 17.22 26.54 -2.68
N ASN A 206 16.43 26.61 -3.76
CA ASN A 206 14.97 26.74 -3.71
C ASN A 206 14.27 25.68 -4.58
N ILE A 207 14.76 24.43 -4.57
CA ILE A 207 14.29 23.36 -5.46
C ILE A 207 12.78 23.16 -5.41
N LEU A 208 12.17 23.25 -4.23
CA LEU A 208 10.73 23.03 -4.05
C LEU A 208 9.86 24.28 -4.23
N ASP A 209 10.46 25.46 -4.48
CA ASP A 209 9.73 26.72 -4.64
C ASP A 209 9.44 27.02 -6.11
N MET A 210 8.23 26.66 -6.55
CA MET A 210 7.80 26.84 -7.95
C MET A 210 7.72 28.32 -8.35
N ALA A 211 7.56 29.26 -7.40
CA ALA A 211 7.56 30.68 -7.72
C ALA A 211 8.97 31.15 -8.15
N VAL A 212 10.02 30.63 -7.52
CA VAL A 212 11.41 30.90 -7.93
C VAL A 212 11.69 30.33 -9.32
N TRP A 213 11.24 29.10 -9.59
CA TRP A 213 11.38 28.49 -10.91
C TRP A 213 10.68 29.32 -12.00
N ARG A 214 9.42 29.73 -11.79
CA ARG A 214 8.65 30.58 -12.74
C ARG A 214 9.30 31.92 -13.02
N GLN A 215 9.98 32.52 -12.03
CA GLN A 215 10.69 33.80 -12.21
C GLN A 215 11.90 33.67 -13.15
N ILE A 216 12.62 32.55 -13.05
CA ILE A 216 13.88 32.32 -13.77
C ILE A 216 13.63 31.67 -15.14
N ILE A 217 12.78 30.64 -15.17
CA ILE A 217 12.37 29.89 -16.36
C ILE A 217 10.89 30.15 -16.59
N ARG A 218 10.59 31.00 -17.58
CA ARG A 218 9.21 31.40 -17.90
C ARG A 218 8.50 30.28 -18.66
N PRO A 219 7.39 29.73 -18.14
CA PRO A 219 6.69 28.61 -18.78
C PRO A 219 6.27 28.87 -20.24
N GLU A 220 5.91 30.10 -20.56
CA GLU A 220 5.39 30.50 -21.87
C GLU A 220 6.46 30.44 -22.97
N GLU A 221 7.74 30.44 -22.60
CA GLU A 221 8.87 30.29 -23.52
C GLU A 221 9.06 28.85 -24.02
N TYR A 222 8.43 27.86 -23.39
CA TYR A 222 8.67 26.44 -23.66
C TYR A 222 7.36 25.72 -24.03
N GLU A 223 7.47 24.72 -24.90
CA GLU A 223 6.40 23.80 -25.27
C GLU A 223 6.91 22.37 -25.12
N LEU A 224 6.13 21.55 -24.42
CA LEU A 224 6.41 20.14 -24.19
C LEU A 224 5.68 19.32 -25.23
N ASN A 225 6.41 18.60 -26.07
CA ASN A 225 5.90 17.80 -27.18
C ASN A 225 6.31 16.34 -27.02
N GLY A 226 5.52 15.42 -27.54
CA GLY A 226 5.87 13.99 -27.60
C GLY A 226 4.98 13.14 -26.73
N VAL A 227 5.56 12.14 -26.07
CA VAL A 227 4.86 11.24 -25.15
C VAL A 227 5.74 10.91 -23.94
N ILE A 228 5.10 10.58 -22.82
CA ILE A 228 5.77 10.01 -21.64
C ILE A 228 5.24 8.60 -21.43
N ILE A 229 6.13 7.65 -21.21
CA ILE A 229 5.75 6.29 -20.85
C ILE A 229 5.66 6.20 -19.35
N VAL A 230 4.56 5.64 -18.87
CA VAL A 230 4.32 5.37 -17.46
C VAL A 230 4.43 3.88 -17.24
N ARG A 231 5.22 3.46 -16.25
CA ARG A 231 5.23 2.09 -15.73
C ARG A 231 4.80 2.12 -14.28
N ALA A 232 3.80 1.32 -13.94
CA ALA A 232 3.34 1.15 -12.57
C ALA A 232 3.87 -0.18 -12.01
N VAL A 233 4.40 -0.15 -10.79
CA VAL A 233 4.86 -1.33 -10.07
C VAL A 233 3.99 -1.52 -8.84
N ASP A 234 3.39 -2.70 -8.67
CA ASP A 234 2.67 -3.05 -7.45
C ASP A 234 3.66 -3.14 -6.29
N ILE A 235 3.48 -2.26 -5.31
CA ILE A 235 4.27 -2.16 -4.07
C ILE A 235 3.39 -2.38 -2.83
N THR A 236 2.20 -2.96 -3.00
CA THR A 236 1.19 -3.16 -1.95
C THR A 236 1.79 -3.80 -0.71
N GLN A 237 2.51 -4.92 -0.87
CA GLN A 237 3.16 -5.60 0.25
C GLN A 237 4.10 -4.66 1.03
N ARG A 238 4.94 -3.89 0.32
CA ARG A 238 5.91 -2.97 0.95
C ARG A 238 5.20 -1.86 1.73
N GLU A 239 4.18 -1.25 1.13
CA GLU A 239 3.48 -0.11 1.75
C GLU A 239 2.59 -0.56 2.91
N VAL A 240 1.90 -1.68 2.80
CA VAL A 240 1.10 -2.27 3.89
C VAL A 240 1.97 -2.57 5.11
N VAL A 241 3.10 -3.25 4.90
CA VAL A 241 4.06 -3.58 5.96
C VAL A 241 4.64 -2.31 6.59
N SER A 242 5.05 -1.33 5.77
CA SER A 242 5.58 -0.04 6.21
C SER A 242 4.56 0.77 7.04
N ASN A 243 3.31 0.82 6.59
CA ASN A 243 2.24 1.55 7.26
C ASN A 243 1.90 0.92 8.61
N LEU A 244 1.72 -0.40 8.65
CA LEU A 244 1.45 -1.11 9.91
C LEU A 244 2.60 -0.91 10.91
N TYR A 245 3.84 -1.10 10.47
CA TYR A 245 5.01 -0.90 11.34
C TYR A 245 5.06 0.51 11.94
N LYS A 246 4.87 1.54 11.12
CA LYS A 246 4.85 2.95 11.57
C LYS A 246 3.73 3.19 12.59
N THR A 247 2.53 2.71 12.32
CA THR A 247 1.38 2.96 13.19
C THR A 247 1.54 2.27 14.56
N LEU A 248 2.07 1.05 14.61
CA LEU A 248 2.35 0.36 15.87
C LEU A 248 3.49 1.05 16.64
N THR A 249 4.56 1.45 15.95
CA THR A 249 5.68 2.19 16.56
C THR A 249 5.23 3.54 17.13
N ASN A 250 4.24 4.19 16.51
CA ASN A 250 3.65 5.45 16.98
C ASN A 250 2.69 5.29 18.19
N GLY A 251 2.67 4.12 18.84
CA GLY A 251 1.92 3.90 20.09
C GLY A 251 0.55 3.27 19.90
N THR A 252 0.17 2.86 18.69
CA THR A 252 -1.11 2.17 18.47
C THR A 252 -1.04 0.75 19.01
N SER A 253 -1.85 0.46 20.02
CA SER A 253 -1.94 -0.86 20.63
C SER A 253 -2.73 -1.85 19.77
N LEU A 254 -2.20 -3.05 19.53
CA LEU A 254 -2.90 -4.13 18.81
C LEU A 254 -4.09 -4.68 19.58
N ILE A 255 -4.18 -4.48 20.89
CA ILE A 255 -5.39 -4.86 21.65
C ILE A 255 -6.45 -3.75 21.65
N SER A 256 -6.26 -2.68 20.87
CA SER A 256 -7.26 -1.63 20.65
C SER A 256 -8.09 -1.89 19.39
N LEU A 257 -9.28 -1.28 19.31
CA LEU A 257 -10.15 -1.37 18.14
C LEU A 257 -9.45 -0.86 16.87
N GLN A 258 -8.72 0.24 16.98
CA GLN A 258 -7.99 0.82 15.85
C GLN A 258 -6.84 -0.08 15.38
N GLY A 259 -6.05 -0.61 16.32
CA GLY A 259 -4.93 -1.49 16.02
C GLY A 259 -5.36 -2.80 15.37
N MET A 260 -6.41 -3.45 15.88
CA MET A 260 -6.94 -4.68 15.26
C MET A 260 -7.56 -4.45 13.90
N ARG A 261 -8.30 -3.34 13.70
CA ARG A 261 -8.84 -3.00 12.39
C ARG A 261 -7.73 -2.81 11.37
N LEU A 262 -6.70 -2.03 11.73
CA LEU A 262 -5.55 -1.81 10.87
C LEU A 262 -4.82 -3.12 10.55
N LEU A 263 -4.60 -4.00 11.54
CA LEU A 263 -3.98 -5.30 11.31
C LEU A 263 -4.82 -6.16 10.36
N ASN A 264 -6.13 -6.22 10.59
CA ASN A 264 -7.06 -6.98 9.75
C ASN A 264 -7.10 -6.46 8.31
N GLU A 265 -7.21 -5.14 8.12
CA GLU A 265 -7.15 -4.49 6.80
C GLU A 265 -5.80 -4.74 6.12
N SER A 266 -4.69 -4.61 6.85
CA SER A 266 -3.34 -4.85 6.33
C SER A 266 -3.16 -6.29 5.83
N VAL A 267 -3.67 -7.28 6.56
CA VAL A 267 -3.61 -8.69 6.12
C VAL A 267 -4.47 -8.91 4.88
N ARG A 268 -5.66 -8.31 4.83
CA ARG A 268 -6.55 -8.41 3.65
C ARG A 268 -5.93 -7.79 2.41
N ASP A 269 -5.33 -6.61 2.55
CA ASP A 269 -4.63 -5.92 1.46
C ASP A 269 -3.40 -6.71 0.99
N LEU A 270 -2.60 -7.24 1.92
CA LEU A 270 -1.42 -8.05 1.62
C LEU A 270 -1.78 -9.33 0.84
N LEU A 271 -2.87 -10.00 1.23
CA LEU A 271 -3.29 -11.26 0.62
C LEU A 271 -4.23 -11.06 -0.57
N GLY A 272 -4.68 -9.83 -0.82
CA GLY A 272 -5.65 -9.53 -1.88
C GLY A 272 -7.01 -10.19 -1.64
N ARG A 273 -7.42 -10.37 -0.38
CA ARG A 273 -8.64 -11.09 0.00
C ARG A 273 -9.38 -10.37 1.11
N SER A 274 -10.62 -9.94 0.86
CA SER A 274 -11.44 -9.19 1.82
C SER A 274 -12.25 -10.06 2.79
N ASP A 275 -12.35 -11.36 2.52
CA ASP A 275 -13.12 -12.33 3.28
C ASP A 275 -12.36 -12.93 4.48
N ILE A 276 -11.07 -12.65 4.59
CA ILE A 276 -10.21 -13.10 5.70
C ILE A 276 -10.58 -12.34 6.97
N LYS A 277 -10.61 -13.03 8.12
CA LYS A 277 -10.69 -12.39 9.44
C LYS A 277 -9.42 -12.68 10.23
N VAL A 278 -8.87 -11.65 10.87
CA VAL A 278 -7.65 -11.78 11.68
C VAL A 278 -8.00 -11.79 13.16
N ARG A 279 -7.53 -12.81 13.89
CA ARG A 279 -7.61 -12.90 15.35
C ARG A 279 -6.22 -12.89 15.96
N LEU A 280 -6.15 -12.41 17.20
CA LEU A 280 -4.92 -12.38 17.96
C LEU A 280 -5.13 -13.07 19.30
N LEU A 281 -4.38 -14.15 19.52
CA LEU A 281 -4.32 -14.81 20.80
C LEU A 281 -3.15 -14.25 21.61
N GLY A 282 -3.44 -13.54 22.69
CA GLY A 282 -2.45 -13.04 23.62
C GLY A 282 -2.56 -13.70 25.00
N LYS A 283 -1.51 -13.51 25.80
CA LYS A 283 -1.41 -14.02 27.18
C LYS A 283 -1.15 -12.88 28.16
N GLN A 284 -1.80 -12.88 29.32
CA GLN A 284 -1.49 -12.02 30.48
C GLN A 284 -1.61 -12.86 31.77
N GLY A 285 -0.49 -13.07 32.47
CA GLY A 285 -0.47 -14.03 33.58
C GLY A 285 -0.89 -15.43 33.12
N ASP A 286 -1.83 -16.08 33.81
CA ASP A 286 -2.39 -17.38 33.40
C ASP A 286 -3.63 -17.29 32.51
N LYS A 287 -4.05 -16.06 32.16
CA LYS A 287 -5.20 -15.82 31.30
C LYS A 287 -4.76 -15.65 29.86
N MET A 288 -5.49 -16.31 28.97
CA MET A 288 -5.40 -16.12 27.54
C MET A 288 -6.60 -15.31 27.07
N PHE A 289 -6.40 -14.48 26.05
CA PHE A 289 -7.44 -13.69 25.44
C PHE A 289 -7.39 -13.80 23.92
N LEU A 290 -8.50 -14.20 23.32
CA LEU A 290 -8.67 -14.28 21.87
C LEU A 290 -9.40 -13.04 21.37
N ILE A 291 -8.63 -12.10 20.81
CA ILE A 291 -9.14 -10.84 20.29
C ILE A 291 -9.59 -11.04 18.86
N ARG A 292 -10.80 -10.56 18.56
CA ARG A 292 -11.43 -10.62 17.24
C ARG A 292 -11.61 -9.20 16.67
N PRO A 293 -11.70 -9.05 15.34
CA PRO A 293 -11.81 -7.73 14.71
C PRO A 293 -13.19 -7.08 14.92
N ASP A 294 -14.20 -7.88 15.29
CA ASP A 294 -15.58 -7.49 15.60
C ASP A 294 -15.85 -7.32 17.10
N CYS A 295 -14.83 -7.44 17.96
CA CYS A 295 -14.97 -7.11 19.37
C CYS A 295 -15.31 -5.61 19.53
N HIS A 296 -16.40 -5.30 20.21
CA HIS A 296 -16.79 -3.93 20.56
C HIS A 296 -16.54 -3.70 22.05
N GLY A 297 -15.33 -3.31 22.44
CA GLY A 297 -14.97 -3.07 23.85
C GLY A 297 -15.52 -1.77 24.43
N ALA A 298 -15.80 -1.73 25.74
CA ALA A 298 -15.94 -0.47 26.48
C ALA A 298 -14.56 0.22 26.58
N ALA A 299 -14.52 1.54 26.35
CA ALA A 299 -13.33 2.39 26.51
C ALA A 299 -12.06 1.96 25.72
N GLY A 300 -12.21 1.46 24.49
CA GLY A 300 -11.09 1.35 23.53
C GLY A 300 -10.12 0.16 23.73
N CYS A 301 -10.33 -0.69 24.73
CA CYS A 301 -9.60 -1.95 24.92
C CYS A 301 -10.46 -3.14 24.48
N LEU A 302 -9.98 -3.96 23.54
CA LEU A 302 -10.71 -5.13 23.04
C LEU A 302 -10.60 -6.33 23.97
N VAL A 303 -9.63 -6.33 24.88
CA VAL A 303 -9.44 -7.46 25.79
C VAL A 303 -10.67 -7.66 26.66
N SER A 304 -11.38 -6.60 27.07
CA SER A 304 -12.58 -6.73 27.91
C SER A 304 -13.71 -7.53 27.26
N ASN A 305 -13.92 -7.35 25.95
CA ASN A 305 -14.96 -8.05 25.18
C ASN A 305 -14.38 -9.15 24.28
N SER A 306 -13.26 -9.74 24.69
CA SER A 306 -12.66 -10.90 24.06
C SER A 306 -13.05 -12.20 24.77
N HIS A 307 -12.84 -13.35 24.14
CA HIS A 307 -13.01 -14.63 24.82
C HIS A 307 -11.80 -14.88 25.73
N HIS A 308 -12.05 -15.13 27.02
CA HIS A 308 -11.02 -15.46 27.99
C HIS A 308 -11.06 -16.94 28.34
N PHE A 309 -9.89 -17.52 28.51
CA PHE A 309 -9.74 -18.89 28.95
C PHE A 309 -8.45 -19.03 29.76
N ALA A 310 -8.41 -20.02 30.64
CA ALA A 310 -7.21 -20.41 31.34
C ALA A 310 -6.23 -21.05 30.36
N TYR A 311 -4.93 -20.90 30.61
CA TYR A 311 -3.89 -21.53 29.79
C TYR A 311 -4.07 -23.05 29.65
N SER A 312 -4.59 -23.72 30.69
CA SER A 312 -4.87 -25.17 30.68
C SER A 312 -5.94 -25.59 29.68
N GLU A 313 -6.88 -24.70 29.32
CA GLU A 313 -7.96 -24.98 28.36
C GLU A 313 -7.45 -25.05 26.92
N LEU A 314 -6.23 -24.57 26.65
CA LEU A 314 -5.57 -24.77 25.36
C LEU A 314 -5.20 -26.23 25.11
N ALA A 315 -5.14 -27.08 26.15
CA ALA A 315 -4.72 -28.46 26.02
C ALA A 315 -5.60 -29.23 25.01
N GLY A 316 -4.95 -29.93 24.07
CA GLY A 316 -5.63 -30.69 23.01
C GLY A 316 -6.30 -29.81 21.93
N SER A 317 -6.02 -28.50 21.91
CA SER A 317 -6.48 -27.60 20.86
C SER A 317 -5.44 -27.37 19.76
N VAL A 318 -5.91 -26.90 18.60
CA VAL A 318 -5.05 -26.48 17.47
C VAL A 318 -3.98 -25.43 17.85
N TYR A 319 -4.21 -24.61 18.88
CA TYR A 319 -3.24 -23.62 19.34
C TYR A 319 -2.03 -24.23 20.04
N VAL A 320 -2.18 -25.41 20.66
CA VAL A 320 -1.04 -26.15 21.22
C VAL A 320 -0.26 -26.82 20.11
N GLU A 321 -0.94 -27.36 19.10
CA GLU A 321 -0.29 -27.97 17.95
C GLU A 321 0.53 -26.95 17.15
N ALA A 322 0.02 -25.72 17.00
CA ALA A 322 0.76 -24.61 16.42
C ALA A 322 2.08 -24.30 17.13
N LYS A 323 2.18 -24.58 18.44
CA LYS A 323 3.41 -24.38 19.23
C LYS A 323 4.35 -25.60 19.19
N ARG A 324 3.84 -26.79 18.84
CA ARG A 324 4.58 -28.06 18.91
C ARG A 324 5.35 -28.38 17.63
N GLN A 325 4.87 -27.92 16.49
CA GLN A 325 5.56 -28.18 15.24
C GLN A 325 6.83 -27.33 15.15
N THR A 326 7.90 -27.90 14.60
CA THR A 326 9.13 -27.19 14.20
C THR A 326 8.90 -26.23 13.03
N ALA A 327 7.65 -26.08 12.58
CA ALA A 327 7.23 -25.18 11.51
C ALA A 327 6.80 -23.82 12.10
N ASP A 328 7.10 -22.74 11.38
CA ASP A 328 6.72 -21.37 11.75
C ASP A 328 5.20 -21.10 11.64
N PHE A 329 4.39 -22.13 11.37
CA PHE A 329 2.95 -22.05 11.21
C PHE A 329 2.27 -23.40 11.40
N TYR A 330 0.95 -23.39 11.56
CA TYR A 330 0.09 -24.58 11.54
C TYR A 330 -1.21 -24.28 10.79
N SER A 331 -1.47 -25.05 9.73
CA SER A 331 -2.69 -24.91 8.92
C SER A 331 -3.71 -26.00 9.26
N VAL A 332 -4.97 -25.61 9.32
CA VAL A 332 -6.11 -26.51 9.52
C VAL A 332 -7.01 -26.38 8.30
N SER A 333 -7.06 -27.43 7.49
CA SER A 333 -7.78 -27.39 6.22
C SER A 333 -9.30 -27.50 6.35
N ASP A 334 -9.82 -28.11 7.43
CA ASP A 334 -11.27 -28.14 7.71
C ASP A 334 -11.53 -28.07 9.21
N VAL A 335 -12.05 -26.94 9.67
CA VAL A 335 -12.38 -26.69 11.10
C VAL A 335 -13.52 -27.59 11.58
N ALA A 336 -14.43 -28.01 10.69
CA ALA A 336 -15.53 -28.90 11.07
C ALA A 336 -15.05 -30.32 11.43
N ALA A 337 -13.85 -30.71 10.99
CA ALA A 337 -13.25 -32.00 11.32
C ALA A 337 -12.59 -32.00 12.72
N LEU A 338 -12.49 -30.85 13.38
CA LEU A 338 -11.92 -30.73 14.72
C LEU A 338 -12.87 -31.32 15.78
N ASN A 339 -12.28 -31.86 16.86
CA ASN A 339 -13.05 -32.44 17.97
C ASN A 339 -13.91 -31.37 18.69
N PRO A 340 -15.25 -31.46 18.65
CA PRO A 340 -16.17 -30.46 19.23
C PRO A 340 -16.26 -30.52 20.77
N GLU A 341 -15.70 -31.56 21.40
CA GLU A 341 -15.59 -31.64 22.87
C GLU A 341 -14.61 -30.59 23.41
N ASN A 342 -13.66 -30.13 22.59
CA ASN A 342 -12.79 -29.03 22.95
C ASN A 342 -13.56 -27.70 22.80
N PRO A 343 -13.70 -26.87 23.85
CA PRO A 343 -14.45 -25.62 23.80
C PRO A 343 -13.95 -24.64 22.72
N LEU A 344 -12.64 -24.61 22.46
CA LEU A 344 -12.05 -23.73 21.46
C LEU A 344 -12.37 -24.20 20.04
N HIS A 345 -12.38 -25.50 19.79
CA HIS A 345 -12.80 -26.03 18.48
C HIS A 345 -14.28 -25.76 18.23
N ARG A 346 -15.12 -25.93 19.26
CA ARG A 346 -16.54 -25.60 19.17
C ARG A 346 -16.76 -24.12 18.86
N LEU A 347 -16.04 -23.22 19.53
CA LEU A 347 -16.07 -21.79 19.23
C LEU A 347 -15.71 -21.49 17.76
N LEU A 348 -14.65 -22.13 17.23
CA LEU A 348 -14.24 -21.94 15.84
C LEU A 348 -15.30 -22.45 14.85
N GLN A 349 -16.00 -23.54 15.19
CA GLN A 349 -17.08 -24.11 14.38
C GLN A 349 -18.35 -23.23 14.41
N GLU A 350 -18.73 -22.73 15.60
CA GLU A 350 -19.87 -21.83 15.79
C GLU A 350 -19.66 -20.49 15.07
N ASP A 351 -18.43 -20.01 15.01
CA ASP A 351 -18.05 -18.81 14.24
C ASP A 351 -18.06 -19.03 12.72
N GLY A 352 -18.34 -20.25 12.25
CA GLY A 352 -18.49 -20.60 10.83
C GLY A 352 -17.19 -20.56 10.04
N ILE A 353 -16.05 -20.79 10.68
CA ILE A 353 -14.74 -20.82 10.02
C ILE A 353 -14.63 -22.11 9.19
N GLY A 354 -14.22 -21.98 7.93
CA GLY A 354 -14.00 -23.14 7.06
C GLY A 354 -12.64 -23.78 7.26
N SER A 355 -11.59 -22.96 7.21
CA SER A 355 -10.19 -23.33 7.42
C SER A 355 -9.45 -22.19 8.13
N LEU A 356 -8.32 -22.48 8.75
CA LEU A 356 -7.53 -21.46 9.45
C LEU A 356 -6.03 -21.68 9.33
N LEU A 357 -5.29 -20.59 9.50
CA LEU A 357 -3.83 -20.58 9.58
C LEU A 357 -3.42 -19.95 10.91
N LEU A 358 -2.61 -20.67 11.69
CA LEU A 358 -2.05 -20.21 12.95
C LEU A 358 -0.56 -19.90 12.75
N LEU A 359 -0.18 -18.67 13.06
CA LEU A 359 1.19 -18.18 13.01
C LEU A 359 1.63 -17.87 14.44
N PRO A 360 2.42 -18.75 15.08
CA PRO A 360 2.97 -18.47 16.40
C PRO A 360 3.84 -17.21 16.36
N LEU A 361 3.63 -16.32 17.33
CA LEU A 361 4.37 -15.07 17.46
C LEU A 361 5.48 -15.27 18.47
N TYR A 362 6.73 -15.11 18.03
CA TYR A 362 7.91 -15.35 18.85
C TYR A 362 8.67 -14.06 19.14
N ASP A 363 8.95 -13.86 20.43
CA ASP A 363 9.97 -12.93 20.90
C ASP A 363 11.24 -13.73 21.19
N ASP A 364 12.25 -13.57 20.34
CA ASP A 364 13.38 -14.48 20.23
C ASP A 364 12.95 -15.95 20.04
N LYS A 365 12.87 -16.71 21.13
CA LYS A 365 12.46 -18.12 21.17
C LYS A 365 11.27 -18.37 22.09
N ARG A 366 10.67 -17.30 22.62
CA ARG A 366 9.55 -17.38 23.56
C ARG A 366 8.26 -17.03 22.82
N PRO A 367 7.27 -17.93 22.77
CA PRO A 367 5.99 -17.62 22.16
C PRO A 367 5.26 -16.59 23.03
N VAL A 368 4.91 -15.45 22.44
CA VAL A 368 4.18 -14.36 23.10
C VAL A 368 2.70 -14.37 22.75
N GLY A 369 2.32 -15.06 21.68
CA GLY A 369 0.94 -15.21 21.22
C GLY A 369 0.82 -16.01 19.93
N VAL A 370 -0.36 -15.95 19.31
CA VAL A 370 -0.64 -16.54 17.99
C VAL A 370 -1.42 -15.54 17.16
N LEU A 371 -0.97 -15.29 15.93
CA LEU A 371 -1.74 -14.59 14.90
C LEU A 371 -2.54 -15.65 14.13
N GLN A 372 -3.85 -15.51 14.12
CA GLN A 372 -4.76 -16.45 13.46
C GLN A 372 -5.44 -15.76 12.28
N LEU A 373 -5.45 -16.44 11.13
CA LEU A 373 -6.17 -16.04 9.94
C LEU A 373 -7.29 -17.05 9.71
N ASP A 374 -8.53 -16.56 9.69
CA ASP A 374 -9.72 -17.34 9.41
C ASP A 374 -10.11 -17.20 7.94
N PHE A 375 -10.44 -18.33 7.32
CA PHE A 375 -10.90 -18.40 5.93
C PHE A 375 -12.27 -19.06 5.87
N PRO A 376 -13.16 -18.62 4.96
CA PRO A 376 -14.44 -19.27 4.74
C PRO A 376 -14.30 -20.60 3.99
N ASP A 377 -13.21 -20.79 3.24
CA ASP A 377 -12.96 -21.98 2.42
C ASP A 377 -12.76 -23.22 3.28
N ARG A 378 -13.24 -24.38 2.81
CA ARG A 378 -13.05 -25.69 3.48
C ARG A 378 -12.20 -26.61 2.61
N GLY A 379 -11.43 -27.49 3.25
CA GLY A 379 -10.54 -28.44 2.58
C GLY A 379 -9.29 -27.81 1.97
N VAL A 380 -8.90 -26.61 2.38
CA VAL A 380 -7.77 -25.85 1.80
C VAL A 380 -6.62 -25.74 2.80
N ASP A 381 -5.42 -26.13 2.39
CA ASP A 381 -4.19 -25.85 3.14
C ASP A 381 -3.63 -24.47 2.76
N HIS A 382 -3.18 -23.71 3.76
CA HIS A 382 -2.72 -22.31 3.60
C HIS A 382 -1.22 -22.15 3.81
N SER A 383 -0.42 -23.19 3.57
CA SER A 383 1.04 -23.14 3.74
C SER A 383 1.71 -22.11 2.82
N ASP A 384 1.17 -21.88 1.62
CA ASP A 384 1.66 -20.88 0.68
C ASP A 384 1.42 -19.44 1.19
N ILE A 385 0.29 -19.21 1.86
CA ILE A 385 -0.01 -17.95 2.55
C ILE A 385 0.99 -17.74 3.69
N ALA A 386 1.31 -18.78 4.46
CA ALA A 386 2.25 -18.68 5.58
C ALA A 386 3.61 -18.10 5.16
N LEU A 387 4.12 -18.48 3.97
CA LEU A 387 5.38 -17.97 3.43
C LEU A 387 5.37 -16.45 3.18
N LYS A 388 4.20 -15.86 2.89
CA LYS A 388 4.03 -14.41 2.67
C LYS A 388 3.87 -13.63 3.99
N MET A 389 3.57 -14.33 5.08
CA MET A 389 3.19 -13.71 6.35
C MET A 389 4.36 -13.44 7.30
N GLY A 390 5.60 -13.78 6.92
CA GLY A 390 6.76 -13.64 7.80
C GLY A 390 6.99 -12.23 8.33
N ASP A 391 6.93 -11.21 7.47
CA ASP A 391 7.06 -9.79 7.90
C ASP A 391 5.90 -9.37 8.79
N MET A 392 4.69 -9.77 8.44
CA MET A 392 3.47 -9.43 9.16
C MET A 392 3.45 -10.04 10.56
N ALA A 393 3.88 -11.30 10.69
CA ALA A 393 4.01 -11.98 11.99
C ALA A 393 5.04 -11.28 12.90
N ARG A 394 6.18 -10.84 12.35
CA ARG A 394 7.18 -10.06 13.12
C ARG A 394 6.60 -8.75 13.65
N ILE A 395 5.88 -8.02 12.80
CA ILE A 395 5.24 -6.75 13.19
C ILE A 395 4.14 -6.99 14.22
N ALA A 396 3.31 -8.02 14.02
CA ALA A 396 2.30 -8.43 14.98
C ALA A 396 2.90 -8.83 16.34
N THR A 397 4.05 -9.50 16.35
CA THR A 397 4.80 -9.82 17.57
C THR A 397 5.17 -8.55 18.34
N LEU A 398 5.78 -7.56 17.66
CA LEU A 398 6.16 -6.28 18.27
C LEU A 398 4.94 -5.56 18.86
N GLY A 399 3.86 -5.45 18.08
CA GLY A 399 2.64 -4.79 18.53
C GLY A 399 1.95 -5.52 19.68
N LEU A 400 1.95 -6.86 19.70
CA LEU A 400 1.34 -7.64 20.78
C LEU A 400 2.14 -7.46 22.07
N LYS A 401 3.47 -7.52 22.03
CA LYS A 401 4.32 -7.25 23.19
C LYS A 401 4.08 -5.87 23.78
N GLN A 402 4.03 -4.85 22.93
CA GLN A 402 3.74 -3.49 23.36
C GLN A 402 2.36 -3.41 24.01
N SER A 403 1.37 -4.09 23.45
CA SER A 403 0.02 -4.13 23.99
C SER A 403 -0.05 -4.83 25.35
N GLN A 404 0.67 -5.94 25.51
CA GLN A 404 0.79 -6.66 26.79
C GLN A 404 1.45 -5.76 27.85
N HIS A 405 2.51 -5.04 27.49
CA HIS A 405 3.16 -4.09 28.39
C HIS A 405 2.20 -2.97 28.84
N LEU A 406 1.45 -2.39 27.91
CA LEU A 406 0.44 -1.37 28.23
C LEU A 406 -0.67 -1.92 29.14
N LEU A 407 -1.07 -3.18 28.95
CA LEU A 407 -2.04 -3.85 29.80
C LEU A 407 -1.46 -4.06 31.22
N GLU A 408 -0.20 -4.46 31.34
CA GLU A 408 0.51 -4.60 32.62
C GLU A 408 0.62 -3.28 33.39
N GLU A 409 0.94 -2.20 32.68
CA GLU A 409 0.95 -0.85 33.26
C GLU A 409 -0.43 -0.45 33.77
N ASN A 410 -1.49 -0.72 32.99
CA ASN A 410 -2.86 -0.43 33.41
C ASN A 410 -3.27 -1.26 34.65
N VAL A 411 -2.94 -2.55 34.68
CA VAL A 411 -3.13 -3.41 35.87
C VAL A 411 -2.44 -2.79 37.09
N ARG A 412 -1.20 -2.33 36.95
CA ARG A 412 -0.45 -1.69 38.03
C ARG A 412 -1.10 -0.39 38.49
N THR A 413 -1.57 0.44 37.56
CA THR A 413 -2.28 1.69 37.88
C THR A 413 -3.56 1.43 38.67
N VAL A 414 -4.37 0.44 38.27
CA VAL A 414 -5.59 0.05 38.99
C VAL A 414 -5.27 -0.41 40.42
N ILE A 415 -4.19 -1.18 40.61
CA ILE A 415 -3.74 -1.59 41.95
C ILE A 415 -3.35 -0.35 42.77
N GLN A 416 -2.53 0.55 42.21
CA GLN A 416 -2.05 1.75 42.92
C GLN A 416 -3.17 2.72 43.31
N GLN A 417 -4.24 2.80 42.51
CA GLN A 417 -5.41 3.61 42.85
C GLN A 417 -6.19 3.07 44.05
N LYS A 418 -6.15 1.75 44.28
CA LYS A 418 -6.93 1.08 45.32
C LYS A 418 -6.13 0.71 46.57
N THR A 419 -4.80 0.62 46.47
CA THR A 419 -3.93 0.29 47.60
C THR A 419 -2.57 0.99 47.50
N SER A 420 -2.08 1.47 48.65
CA SER A 420 -0.81 2.20 48.76
C SER A 420 0.40 1.29 48.97
N ILE A 421 0.22 0.08 49.51
CA ILE A 421 1.29 -0.88 49.81
C ILE A 421 0.81 -2.31 49.54
N VAL A 422 1.49 -3.01 48.63
CA VAL A 422 1.26 -4.44 48.36
C VAL A 422 2.56 -5.20 48.62
N HIS A 423 2.51 -6.22 49.47
CA HIS A 423 3.66 -7.07 49.72
C HIS A 423 3.86 -8.07 48.55
N LYS A 424 5.12 -8.34 48.15
CA LYS A 424 5.44 -9.17 46.98
C LYS A 424 4.81 -10.56 47.01
N SER A 425 4.65 -11.16 48.19
CA SER A 425 4.06 -12.51 48.35
C SER A 425 2.58 -12.60 47.93
N VAL A 426 1.86 -11.48 47.97
CA VAL A 426 0.41 -11.41 47.67
C VAL A 426 0.11 -10.65 46.38
N GLU A 427 1.13 -10.07 45.76
CA GLU A 427 1.01 -9.22 44.56
C GLU A 427 0.24 -9.91 43.43
N TRP A 428 0.45 -11.22 43.23
CA TRP A 428 -0.22 -12.02 42.21
C TRP A 428 -1.75 -12.00 42.33
N ARG A 429 -2.32 -11.97 43.56
CA ARG A 429 -3.78 -11.89 43.75
C ARG A 429 -4.32 -10.51 43.41
N PHE A 430 -3.59 -9.45 43.77
CA PHE A 430 -3.95 -8.09 43.39
C PHE A 430 -3.90 -7.90 41.87
N GLN A 431 -2.87 -8.46 41.21
CA GLN A 431 -2.77 -8.50 39.76
C GLN A 431 -3.94 -9.25 39.11
N GLN A 432 -4.34 -10.41 39.66
CA GLN A 432 -5.51 -11.14 39.16
C GLN A 432 -6.80 -10.35 39.32
N ALA A 433 -7.05 -9.79 40.50
CA ALA A 433 -8.26 -9.01 40.78
C ALA A 433 -8.35 -7.74 39.91
N ALA A 434 -7.24 -7.03 39.72
CA ALA A 434 -7.17 -5.86 38.85
C ALA A 434 -7.34 -6.24 37.37
N LEU A 435 -6.71 -7.34 36.92
CA LEU A 435 -6.93 -7.87 35.57
C LEU A 435 -8.40 -8.24 35.37
N ASN A 436 -9.05 -8.92 36.32
CA ASN A 436 -10.48 -9.24 36.26
C ASN A 436 -11.34 -7.99 36.11
N ALA A 437 -11.06 -6.92 36.85
CA ALA A 437 -11.78 -5.66 36.74
C ALA A 437 -11.65 -5.03 35.34
N ILE A 438 -10.42 -5.01 34.79
CA ILE A 438 -10.17 -4.51 33.43
C ILE A 438 -10.91 -5.36 32.39
N LEU A 439 -10.88 -6.68 32.54
CA LEU A 439 -11.53 -7.62 31.63
C LEU A 439 -13.06 -7.51 31.68
N SER A 440 -13.65 -7.27 32.84
CA SER A 440 -15.11 -7.07 32.97
C SER A 440 -15.59 -5.70 32.46
N GLY A 441 -14.67 -4.81 32.05
CA GLY A 441 -15.00 -3.45 31.62
C GLY A 441 -15.37 -2.50 32.77
N ASP A 442 -15.32 -2.97 34.02
CA ASP A 442 -15.65 -2.22 35.23
C ASP A 442 -14.37 -2.04 36.06
N GLY A 443 -13.47 -1.19 35.57
CA GLY A 443 -12.18 -0.90 36.20
C GLY A 443 -12.28 -0.41 37.66
N ASN A 444 -13.47 0.04 38.08
CA ASN A 444 -13.76 0.46 39.45
C ASN A 444 -14.20 -0.69 40.38
N ALA A 445 -14.55 -1.87 39.85
CA ALA A 445 -15.09 -2.99 40.63
C ALA A 445 -14.06 -4.12 40.86
N MET A 446 -12.79 -3.78 41.11
CA MET A 446 -11.83 -4.78 41.61
C MET A 446 -12.38 -5.47 42.86
N GLU A 447 -12.46 -6.81 42.80
CA GLU A 447 -12.93 -7.66 43.88
C GLU A 447 -12.06 -7.51 45.15
N PRO A 448 -12.64 -7.65 46.36
CA PRO A 448 -11.87 -7.62 47.59
C PRO A 448 -10.86 -8.77 47.64
N VAL A 449 -9.58 -8.46 47.81
CA VAL A 449 -8.53 -9.47 47.97
C VAL A 449 -8.55 -9.97 49.42
N VAL A 450 -9.18 -11.12 49.63
CA VAL A 450 -9.26 -11.79 50.94
C VAL A 450 -8.43 -13.08 50.90
N PHE A 451 -7.57 -13.27 51.89
CA PHE A 451 -6.82 -14.51 52.08
C PHE A 451 -7.45 -15.29 53.22
N ASN A 452 -8.24 -16.31 52.87
CA ASN A 452 -8.71 -17.28 53.85
C ASN A 452 -7.53 -18.21 54.12
N GLU A 453 -7.09 -18.29 55.39
CA GLU A 453 -5.96 -19.13 55.88
C GLU A 453 -4.54 -18.54 55.73
N VAL A 454 -4.34 -17.25 56.08
CA VAL A 454 -2.99 -16.73 56.32
C VAL A 454 -2.51 -17.20 57.70
N TYR A 455 -1.55 -18.15 57.71
CA TYR A 455 -0.77 -18.43 58.91
C TYR A 455 0.40 -17.44 59.00
N PRO A 456 0.64 -16.85 60.19
CA PRO A 456 1.61 -15.76 60.37
C PRO A 456 3.05 -16.14 60.07
#